data_AF-A0A847NZK8-F1
#
_entry.id   AF-A0A847NZK8-F1
#
_cell.length_a   1.000
_cell.length_b   1.000
_cell.length_c   1.000
_cell.angle_alpha   90.00
_cell.angle_beta   90.00
_cell.angle_gamma   90.00
#
_symmetry.space_group_name_H-M   'P 1'
#
loop_
_entity.id
_entity.type
_entity.pdbx_description
1 polymer ?
#
loop_
_entity_poly.entity_id
_entity_poly.type
_entity_poly.pdbx_seq_one_letter_code
_entity_poly.pdbx_strand_id
1 'polypeptide(L)'
;MAATNHYYGWVEVNKSFYTTFNGRRFYCNVPELYLGSQQAKMRVKYRDGDEEYYSLKSSDGVLFSGTMGTDDDNRVDFELWKHDRIIVLAGNWKCGGRQGEWYIEGTSKNQ
;
A
#
# COMPACT_ATOMS: atom_id res chain seq x y z
N MET A 1 -24.82 9.41 -10.22
CA MET A 1 -23.61 9.80 -10.96
C MET A 1 -22.49 8.88 -10.52
N ALA A 2 -22.07 7.95 -11.37
CA ALA A 2 -20.97 7.04 -11.04
C ALA A 2 -19.67 7.85 -11.04
N ALA A 3 -19.03 8.01 -9.88
CA ALA A 3 -17.70 8.58 -9.80
C ALA A 3 -16.78 7.67 -10.61
N THR A 4 -16.33 8.16 -11.77
CA THR A 4 -15.28 7.49 -12.53
C THR A 4 -14.05 7.53 -11.64
N ASN A 5 -13.69 6.36 -11.14
CA ASN A 5 -12.68 6.15 -10.13
C ASN A 5 -11.32 6.20 -10.85
N HIS A 6 -10.88 7.42 -11.18
CA HIS A 6 -9.66 7.65 -11.96
C HIS A 6 -8.43 7.37 -11.09
N TYR A 7 -7.61 6.41 -11.52
CA TYR A 7 -6.26 6.24 -11.00
C TYR A 7 -5.38 7.30 -11.65
N TYR A 8 -4.65 8.10 -10.85
CA TYR A 8 -3.75 9.16 -11.30
C TYR A 8 -2.46 8.60 -11.91
N GLY A 9 -2.07 7.37 -11.58
CA GLY A 9 -0.90 6.77 -12.19
C GLY A 9 -0.49 5.42 -11.62
N TRP A 10 0.32 4.73 -12.42
CA TRP A 10 1.11 3.59 -11.99
C TRP A 10 2.38 4.10 -11.30
N VAL A 11 2.68 3.55 -10.13
CA VAL A 11 3.90 3.82 -9.37
C VAL A 11 4.87 2.68 -9.61
N GLU A 12 6.05 3.00 -10.15
CA GLU A 12 7.18 2.07 -10.17
C GLU A 12 7.80 2.05 -8.78
N VAL A 13 7.67 0.91 -8.09
CA VAL A 13 8.18 0.75 -6.73
C VAL A 13 9.67 0.43 -6.77
N ASN A 14 10.45 1.28 -6.11
CA ASN A 14 11.91 1.16 -6.02
C ASN A 14 12.33 0.43 -4.74
N LYS A 15 11.55 0.59 -3.66
CA LYS A 15 11.82 -0.03 -2.36
C LYS A 15 10.51 -0.34 -1.65
N SER A 16 10.41 -1.55 -1.12
CA SER A 16 9.28 -1.98 -0.30
C SER A 16 9.71 -2.96 0.78
N PHE A 17 9.23 -2.74 2.00
CA PHE A 17 9.39 -3.66 3.11
C PHE A 17 8.27 -3.50 4.13
N TYR A 18 8.09 -4.52 4.95
CA TYR A 18 7.27 -4.46 6.16
C TYR A 18 8.08 -4.92 7.37
N THR A 19 7.71 -4.46 8.55
CA THR A 19 8.26 -4.94 9.81
C THR A 19 7.28 -5.90 10.48
N THR A 20 7.79 -6.96 11.10
CA THR A 20 6.99 -7.84 11.95
C THR A 20 6.81 -7.23 13.33
N PHE A 21 5.85 -7.75 14.11
CA PHE A 21 5.56 -7.31 15.49
C PHE A 21 6.76 -7.32 16.45
N ASN A 22 7.83 -8.06 16.11
CA ASN A 22 9.10 -8.07 16.85
C ASN A 22 10.19 -7.18 16.23
N GLY A 23 9.83 -6.28 15.31
CA GLY A 23 10.71 -5.29 14.70
C GLY A 23 11.62 -5.80 13.58
N ARG A 24 11.49 -7.06 13.14
CA ARG A 24 12.29 -7.57 12.02
C ARG A 24 11.76 -7.06 10.68
N ARG A 25 12.66 -6.64 9.81
CA ARG A 25 12.33 -6.13 8.47
C ARG A 25 12.35 -7.24 7.42
N PHE A 26 11.32 -7.29 6.59
CA PHE A 26 11.20 -8.19 5.45
C PHE A 26 10.97 -7.40 4.17
N TYR A 27 11.86 -7.58 3.20
CA TYR A 27 11.72 -6.98 1.88
C TYR A 27 10.74 -7.80 1.04
N CYS A 28 9.91 -7.09 0.28
CA CYS A 28 8.95 -7.68 -0.64
C CYS A 28 8.98 -6.89 -1.96
N ASN A 29 8.40 -7.46 -3.01
CA ASN A 29 8.24 -6.79 -4.29
C ASN A 29 6.79 -6.32 -4.43
N VAL A 30 6.59 -5.10 -4.93
CA VAL A 30 5.27 -4.54 -5.24
C VAL A 30 5.22 -4.25 -6.74
N PRO A 31 4.96 -5.27 -7.58
CA PRO A 31 4.99 -5.12 -9.04
C PRO A 31 3.86 -4.25 -9.59
N GLU A 32 2.75 -4.12 -8.86
CA GLU A 32 1.60 -3.33 -9.27
C GLU A 32 1.19 -2.42 -8.12
N LEU A 33 1.36 -1.11 -8.28
CA LEU A 33 0.83 -0.09 -7.38
C LEU A 33 0.16 1.02 -8.20
N TYR A 34 -1.14 1.17 -8.02
CA TYR A 34 -1.95 2.18 -8.68
C TYR A 34 -2.56 3.12 -7.64
N LEU A 35 -2.35 4.41 -7.80
CA LEU A 35 -2.87 5.44 -6.89
C LEU A 35 -3.97 6.26 -7.56
N GLY A 36 -5.15 6.25 -6.95
CA GLY A 36 -6.26 7.18 -7.16
C GLY A 36 -6.23 8.33 -6.16
N SER A 37 -7.21 9.24 -6.25
CA SER A 37 -7.35 10.36 -5.30
C SER A 37 -7.95 9.90 -3.99
N GLN A 38 -8.75 8.84 -4.03
CA GLN A 38 -9.44 8.29 -2.86
C GLN A 38 -9.39 6.77 -2.79
N GLN A 39 -8.62 6.14 -3.67
CA GLN A 39 -8.45 4.69 -3.67
C GLN A 39 -7.06 4.29 -4.16
N ALA A 40 -6.59 3.12 -3.76
CA ALA A 40 -5.37 2.54 -4.30
C ALA A 40 -5.53 1.04 -4.48
N LYS A 41 -4.77 0.49 -5.43
CA LYS A 41 -4.65 -0.95 -5.64
C LYS A 41 -3.20 -1.34 -5.61
N MET A 42 -2.90 -2.43 -4.92
CA MET A 42 -1.54 -2.90 -4.74
C MET A 42 -1.49 -4.43 -4.82
N ARG A 43 -0.57 -4.98 -5.61
CA ARG A 43 -0.17 -6.39 -5.54
C ARG A 43 1.18 -6.47 -4.85
N VAL A 44 1.24 -7.24 -3.76
CA VAL A 44 2.47 -7.55 -3.03
C VAL A 44 2.88 -8.98 -3.34
N LYS A 45 4.17 -9.18 -3.60
CA LYS A 45 4.79 -10.49 -3.74
C LYS A 45 5.84 -10.67 -2.63
N TYR A 46 5.58 -11.62 -1.76
CA TYR A 46 6.46 -11.97 -0.65
C TYR A 46 7.59 -12.87 -1.10
N ARG A 47 8.65 -12.93 -0.30
CA ARG A 47 9.85 -13.73 -0.59
C ARG A 47 9.53 -15.23 -0.69
N ASP A 48 8.57 -15.69 0.09
CA ASP A 48 8.21 -17.11 0.19
C ASP A 48 7.31 -17.57 -0.97
N GLY A 49 6.99 -16.67 -1.91
CA GLY A 49 6.21 -16.95 -3.12
C GLY A 49 4.74 -16.54 -3.02
N ASP A 50 4.26 -16.23 -1.81
CA ASP A 50 2.90 -15.76 -1.58
C ASP A 50 2.65 -14.40 -2.24
N GLU A 51 1.43 -14.22 -2.74
CA GLU A 51 0.97 -12.98 -3.36
C GLU A 51 -0.31 -12.51 -2.70
N GLU A 52 -0.39 -11.21 -2.43
CA GLU A 52 -1.56 -10.57 -1.84
C GLU A 52 -1.98 -9.34 -2.63
N TYR A 53 -3.29 -9.15 -2.70
CA TYR A 53 -3.92 -8.04 -3.38
C TYR A 53 -4.65 -7.16 -2.39
N TYR A 54 -4.32 -5.88 -2.41
CA TYR A 54 -4.87 -4.87 -1.53
C TYR A 54 -5.72 -3.89 -2.32
N SER A 55 -6.89 -3.59 -1.78
CA SER A 55 -7.74 -2.49 -2.21
C SER A 55 -7.87 -1.52 -1.06
N LEU A 56 -7.29 -0.32 -1.22
CA LEU A 56 -7.25 0.71 -0.20
C LEU A 56 -8.22 1.83 -0.55
N LYS A 57 -8.79 2.48 0.46
CA LYS A 57 -9.69 3.64 0.35
C LYS A 57 -9.21 4.77 1.23
N SER A 58 -9.36 5.99 0.76
CA SER A 58 -9.01 7.21 1.49
C SER A 58 -10.18 8.19 1.46
N SER A 59 -10.38 8.93 2.54
CA SER A 59 -11.36 10.02 2.62
C SER A 59 -10.81 11.38 2.16
N ASP A 60 -9.49 11.57 2.26
CA ASP A 60 -8.80 12.84 2.05
C ASP A 60 -7.71 12.78 0.97
N GLY A 61 -7.43 11.58 0.44
CA GLY A 61 -6.37 11.31 -0.52
C GLY A 61 -4.97 11.25 0.05
N VAL A 62 -4.84 11.29 1.38
CA VAL A 62 -3.56 11.21 2.11
C VAL A 62 -3.52 9.94 2.95
N LEU A 63 -4.60 9.61 3.65
CA LEU A 63 -4.69 8.43 4.52
C LEU A 63 -5.51 7.33 3.85
N PHE A 64 -4.85 6.22 3.49
CA PHE A 64 -5.46 5.06 2.85
C PHE A 64 -5.61 3.92 3.85
N SER A 65 -6.83 3.41 4.01
CA SER A 65 -7.15 2.25 4.83
C SER A 65 -7.67 1.10 3.95
N GLY A 66 -7.32 -0.13 4.29
CA GLY A 66 -7.78 -1.30 3.58
C GLY A 66 -7.71 -2.56 4.41
N THR A 67 -8.33 -3.62 3.90
CA THR A 67 -8.37 -4.95 4.52
C THR A 67 -7.46 -5.87 3.74
N MET A 68 -6.68 -6.70 4.43
CA MET A 68 -5.81 -7.72 3.81
C MET A 68 -6.51 -9.07 3.89
N GLY A 69 -6.88 -9.66 2.76
CA GLY A 69 -7.71 -10.87 2.75
C GLY A 69 -9.16 -10.59 3.22
N THR A 70 -9.88 -11.67 3.55
CA THR A 70 -11.32 -11.62 3.88
C THR A 70 -11.63 -11.62 5.38
N ASP A 71 -10.63 -11.70 6.25
CA ASP A 71 -10.83 -11.79 7.70
C ASP A 71 -10.93 -10.41 8.38
N ASP A 72 -11.80 -10.31 9.38
CA ASP A 72 -12.19 -9.04 10.03
C ASP A 72 -11.07 -8.35 10.85
N ASP A 73 -9.98 -9.03 11.21
CA ASP A 73 -8.87 -8.45 12.00
C ASP A 73 -7.61 -8.12 11.17
N ASN A 74 -7.74 -8.14 9.84
CA ASN A 74 -6.64 -7.84 8.93
C ASN A 74 -6.79 -6.43 8.34
N ARG A 75 -5.98 -5.47 8.78
CA ARG A 75 -6.05 -4.09 8.34
C ARG A 75 -4.68 -3.57 7.91
N VAL A 76 -4.66 -2.73 6.90
CA VAL A 76 -3.49 -1.90 6.55
C VAL A 76 -3.91 -0.44 6.45
N ASP A 77 -3.11 0.43 7.05
CA ASP A 77 -3.26 1.87 6.97
C ASP A 77 -1.96 2.48 6.45
N PHE A 78 -2.06 3.33 5.45
CA PHE A 78 -0.94 4.04 4.84
C PHE A 78 -1.21 5.54 4.87
N GLU A 79 -0.19 6.30 5.21
CA GLU A 79 -0.09 7.71 4.88
C GLU A 79 0.71 7.86 3.59
N LEU A 80 0.26 8.79 2.74
CA LEU A 80 0.85 9.10 1.46
C LEU A 80 1.61 10.42 1.53
N TRP A 81 2.89 10.38 1.18
CA TRP A 81 3.69 11.57 0.91
C TRP A 81 4.04 11.65 -0.57
N LYS A 82 3.91 12.86 -1.14
CA LYS A 82 4.21 13.15 -2.54
C LYS A 82 5.12 14.36 -2.63
N HIS A 83 6.20 14.22 -3.39
CA HIS A 83 7.07 15.33 -3.77
C HIS A 83 7.53 15.13 -5.21
N ASP A 84 7.15 16.04 -6.12
CA ASP A 84 7.30 15.88 -7.57
C ASP A 84 6.74 14.54 -8.07
N ARG A 85 7.63 13.63 -8.50
CA ARG A 85 7.27 12.28 -8.95
C ARG A 85 7.51 11.22 -7.87
N ILE A 86 8.15 11.57 -6.75
CA ILE A 86 8.46 10.66 -5.66
C ILE A 86 7.19 10.43 -4.85
N ILE A 87 6.89 9.15 -4.64
CA ILE A 87 5.76 8.66 -3.85
C ILE A 87 6.31 7.84 -2.71
N VAL A 88 5.86 8.14 -1.49
CA VAL A 88 6.09 7.29 -0.32
C VAL A 88 4.74 6.92 0.28
N LEU A 89 4.53 5.63 0.52
CA LEU A 89 3.47 5.11 1.36
C LEU A 89 4.11 4.44 2.57
N ALA A 90 3.76 4.87 3.77
CA ALA A 90 4.20 4.22 4.99
C ALA A 90 3.08 4.25 6.02
N GLY A 91 3.09 3.28 6.92
CA GLY A 91 2.05 3.18 7.93
C GLY A 91 2.08 1.84 8.62
N ASN A 92 0.93 1.34 9.04
CA ASN A 92 0.85 0.16 9.89
C ASN A 92 -0.02 -0.93 9.27
N TRP A 93 0.29 -2.17 9.61
CA TRP A 93 -0.61 -3.30 9.40
C TRP A 93 -0.98 -3.93 10.73
N LYS A 94 -2.14 -4.58 10.75
CA LYS A 94 -2.63 -5.41 11.85
C LYS A 94 -3.20 -6.71 11.29
N CYS A 95 -2.88 -7.83 11.94
CA CYS A 95 -3.36 -9.16 11.58
C CYS A 95 -3.37 -10.04 12.82
N GLY A 96 -4.53 -10.57 13.23
CA GLY A 96 -4.68 -11.49 14.36
C GLY A 96 -4.08 -10.97 15.68
N GLY A 97 -4.40 -9.73 16.05
CA GLY A 97 -3.88 -9.06 17.24
C GLY A 97 -2.40 -8.65 17.20
N ARG A 98 -1.68 -8.93 16.10
CA ARG A 98 -0.31 -8.47 15.87
C ARG A 98 -0.32 -7.23 15.00
N GLN A 99 0.71 -6.40 15.14
CA GLN A 99 0.89 -5.20 14.31
C GLN A 99 2.33 -5.05 13.86
N GLY A 100 2.55 -4.32 12.80
CA GLY A 100 3.86 -3.92 12.31
C GLY A 100 3.73 -2.74 11.36
N GLU A 101 4.84 -2.37 10.73
CA GLU A 101 4.91 -1.18 9.87
C GLU A 101 5.08 -1.58 8.41
N TRP A 102 4.62 -0.73 7.51
CA TRP A 102 4.87 -0.80 6.09
C TRP A 102 5.68 0.39 5.62
N TYR A 103 6.50 0.17 4.60
CA TYR A 103 7.18 1.22 3.86
C TYR A 103 7.26 0.85 2.38
N ILE A 104 6.86 1.77 1.52
CA ILE A 104 6.90 1.66 0.06
C ILE A 104 7.33 3.00 -0.50
N GLU A 105 8.33 2.99 -1.36
CA GLU A 105 8.90 4.16 -2.04
C GLU A 105 8.95 3.87 -3.53
N GLY A 106 8.48 4.81 -4.34
CA GLY A 106 8.45 4.64 -5.79
C GLY A 106 8.33 5.96 -6.55
N THR A 107 8.18 5.86 -7.86
CA THR A 107 8.07 7.01 -8.76
C THR A 107 6.81 6.91 -9.62
N SER A 108 6.01 7.98 -9.67
CA SER A 108 4.84 8.05 -10.54
C SER A 108 5.26 8.14 -12.01
N LYS A 109 4.74 7.26 -12.87
CA LYS A 109 5.05 7.26 -14.31
C LYS A 109 4.10 8.07 -15.18
N ASN A 110 2.95 8.49 -14.66
CA ASN A 110 1.99 9.31 -15.40
C ASN A 110 1.90 10.69 -14.74
N GLN A 111 2.38 11.71 -15.45
CA GLN A 111 1.98 13.12 -15.28
C GLN A 111 1.34 13.56 -16.60
#